data_AF-W0JCR2-F1
#
_entry.id   AF-W0JCR2-F1
#
_cell.length_a   1.000
_cell.length_b   1.000
_cell.length_c   1.000
_cell.angle_alpha   90.00
_cell.angle_beta   90.00
_cell.angle_gamma   90.00
#
_symmetry.space_group_name_H-M   'P 1'
#
loop_
_entity.id
_entity.type
_entity.pdbx_description
1 polymer ?
#
loop_
_entity_poly.entity_id
_entity_poly.type
_entity_poly.pdbx_seq_one_letter_code
_entity_poly.pdbx_strand_id
1 'polypeptide(L)'
;MAIGLLLLSAAARAENVSLVAWGESPDFVTSNQNTQRSSSSGEIPFSLATPITPADGYDDTLFYAGIKAIGTGGLNYGAKIVNDDPYNGGGNDTFVFGRTATGAQSGDQVTGVFIWKRSDFRTLATPVSNPLTVEKLTFRGRVNGTVSSARARFVLKSGDSYIISDNMGLNTSYTSTPKVLSNLSSVNWYSYDPADINTIGPAVGSPDFTNIDGVGLFLTATNAGTGALLLAFSSFDAEGNTKPLVFSYYPTYRQSSNLPIGSIPWSKTSHIVHSFATADADGVLTGVTGYLPSSTLVSTAHSNGVKVLLALGGGANSANFTAMAQDLTKRNAFVAAVANWVSTYGYDGIVLDWEFPGAGDAQKLVNFVYGLRTALPPGSEIGLNVGTSAYASAGVVATQIPSDNPNTTLDELIDYLMVMSYDYHGSWNYAGYNAPLFAVSGVGDDFSFDKTWDWWTVTKGFSASRVIMGLPFYGRGVTGFTAFGSSVTGDTTYTYIEMLSKISSGQWTLYRDTTTGMTDVDLYESHELPHMVKSGEMISYEDTQSIPPKVRWFRGKGLQGYLIWEIGQDYDGTTNLLLDSAREVW
;
A
#
# COMPACT_ATOMS: atom_id res chain seq x y z
N MET A 1 -14.49 7.17 -28.77
CA MET A 1 -14.44 6.36 -27.53
C MET A 1 -13.78 7.22 -26.47
N ALA A 2 -14.50 7.57 -25.40
CA ALA A 2 -13.93 8.30 -24.26
C ALA A 2 -13.82 7.30 -23.12
N ILE A 3 -12.59 7.01 -22.70
CA ILE A 3 -12.26 6.04 -21.66
C ILE A 3 -12.31 6.80 -20.33
N GLY A 4 -13.24 6.44 -19.45
CA GLY A 4 -13.41 7.04 -18.13
C GLY A 4 -12.76 6.17 -17.05
N LEU A 5 -11.83 6.75 -16.31
CA LEU A 5 -11.26 6.17 -15.09
C LEU A 5 -12.32 6.23 -13.98
N LEU A 6 -12.64 5.09 -13.36
CA LEU A 6 -13.58 4.98 -12.24
C LEU A 6 -12.79 4.64 -10.97
N LEU A 7 -12.63 5.61 -10.07
CA LEU A 7 -12.04 5.40 -8.74
C LEU A 7 -13.15 5.22 -7.70
N LEU A 8 -13.11 4.10 -6.99
CA LEU A 8 -14.00 3.74 -5.88
C LEU A 8 -13.30 4.06 -4.55
N SER A 9 -13.92 4.84 -3.68
CA SER A 9 -13.53 4.89 -2.27
C SER A 9 -14.75 4.76 -1.37
N ALA A 10 -14.78 3.69 -0.58
CA ALA A 10 -15.73 3.54 0.52
C ALA A 10 -15.11 4.18 1.76
N ALA A 11 -15.68 5.27 2.26
CA ALA A 11 -15.35 5.76 3.59
C ALA A 11 -16.12 4.92 4.62
N ALA A 12 -15.53 3.82 5.07
CA ALA A 12 -15.92 3.17 6.31
C ALA A 12 -15.13 3.84 7.45
N ARG A 13 -15.83 4.20 8.55
CA ARG A 13 -15.19 4.45 9.85
C ARG A 13 -15.17 3.14 10.66
N ALA A 14 -14.76 2.07 9.99
CA ALA A 14 -14.08 0.95 10.61
C ALA A 14 -12.68 1.02 10.01
N GLU A 15 -11.66 1.14 10.86
CA GLU A 15 -10.26 1.23 10.48
C GLU A 15 -9.93 0.05 9.54
N ASN A 16 -9.48 0.36 8.32
CA ASN A 16 -8.90 -0.53 7.30
C ASN A 16 -9.84 -1.26 6.33
N VAL A 17 -10.36 -0.54 5.32
CA VAL A 17 -10.63 -1.13 3.99
C VAL A 17 -10.40 -0.06 2.90
N SER A 18 -9.53 -0.33 1.93
CA SER A 18 -9.34 0.49 0.71
C SER A 18 -9.92 -0.24 -0.51
N LEU A 19 -10.63 0.48 -1.39
CA LEU A 19 -11.04 -0.04 -2.71
C LEU A 19 -10.09 0.48 -3.78
N VAL A 20 -9.53 -0.40 -4.62
CA VAL A 20 -8.85 -0.04 -5.87
C VAL A 20 -9.46 -0.86 -7.01
N ALA A 21 -9.77 -0.22 -8.14
CA ALA A 21 -10.28 -0.88 -9.33
C ALA A 21 -9.30 -0.77 -10.50
N TRP A 22 -9.01 -1.88 -11.17
CA TRP A 22 -8.25 -1.95 -12.42
C TRP A 22 -9.14 -2.49 -13.56
N GLY A 23 -8.92 -1.97 -14.77
CA GLY A 23 -9.68 -2.28 -15.98
C GLY A 23 -9.36 -3.65 -16.62
N GLU A 24 -10.08 -3.93 -17.70
CA GLU A 24 -10.22 -5.18 -18.49
C GLU A 24 -9.15 -6.29 -18.30
N SER A 25 -9.62 -7.50 -17.95
CA SER A 25 -8.87 -8.75 -18.12
C SER A 25 -8.82 -9.14 -19.61
N PRO A 26 -7.68 -9.58 -20.16
CA PRO A 26 -7.53 -9.96 -21.57
C PRO A 26 -8.35 -11.18 -22.03
N ASP A 27 -9.08 -11.85 -21.14
CA ASP A 27 -9.82 -13.09 -21.40
C ASP A 27 -11.32 -12.90 -21.73
N PHE A 28 -11.74 -11.69 -22.11
CA PHE A 28 -13.14 -11.36 -22.34
C PHE A 28 -13.65 -11.80 -23.73
N VAL A 29 -14.84 -12.42 -23.80
CA VAL A 29 -15.53 -12.72 -25.07
C VAL A 29 -16.89 -12.03 -25.13
N THR A 30 -17.03 -10.96 -25.92
CA THR A 30 -18.33 -10.39 -26.31
C THR A 30 -18.87 -11.10 -27.54
N SER A 31 -20.19 -11.30 -27.66
CA SER A 31 -20.85 -11.48 -28.96
C SER A 31 -21.87 -10.36 -29.23
N ASN A 32 -21.86 -9.80 -30.44
CA ASN A 32 -22.85 -8.82 -30.91
C ASN A 32 -24.05 -9.57 -31.47
N GLN A 33 -25.15 -9.68 -30.71
CA GLN A 33 -26.31 -10.51 -31.06
C GLN A 33 -27.57 -9.70 -31.38
N ASN A 34 -27.43 -8.55 -32.04
CA ASN A 34 -28.53 -7.59 -32.29
C ASN A 34 -29.75 -8.14 -33.07
N THR A 35 -29.75 -9.40 -33.51
CA THR A 35 -30.84 -10.03 -34.29
C THR A 35 -31.54 -11.20 -33.60
N GLN A 36 -31.11 -11.62 -32.40
CA GLN A 36 -31.62 -12.83 -31.75
C GLN A 36 -32.72 -12.56 -30.71
N ARG A 37 -33.68 -13.49 -30.58
CA ARG A 37 -34.83 -13.40 -29.66
C ARG A 37 -34.94 -14.64 -28.78
N SER A 38 -35.39 -14.45 -27.53
CA SER A 38 -35.62 -15.54 -26.57
C SER A 38 -36.76 -16.49 -27.02
N SER A 39 -36.52 -17.81 -26.98
CA SER A 39 -37.53 -18.84 -27.29
C SER A 39 -38.56 -19.00 -26.16
N SER A 40 -39.64 -19.76 -26.40
CA SER A 40 -40.65 -20.10 -25.38
C SER A 40 -40.10 -21.04 -24.28
N SER A 41 -39.00 -21.74 -24.55
CA SER A 41 -38.26 -22.60 -23.61
C SER A 41 -37.22 -21.85 -22.77
N GLY A 42 -36.92 -20.57 -23.05
CA GLY A 42 -35.87 -19.81 -22.37
C GLY A 42 -34.47 -20.05 -22.95
N GLU A 43 -34.39 -20.63 -24.14
CA GLU A 43 -33.14 -20.93 -24.84
C GLU A 43 -32.79 -19.80 -25.81
N ILE A 44 -31.53 -19.40 -25.83
CA ILE A 44 -31.00 -18.41 -26.78
C ILE A 44 -29.76 -19.03 -27.46
N PRO A 45 -29.88 -19.44 -28.74
CA PRO A 45 -28.77 -19.99 -29.50
C PRO A 45 -27.83 -18.85 -29.92
N PHE A 46 -26.52 -18.97 -29.76
CA PHE A 46 -25.55 -17.94 -30.13
C PHE A 46 -24.34 -18.56 -30.83
N SER A 47 -23.50 -17.73 -31.44
CA SER A 47 -22.20 -18.18 -31.98
C SER A 47 -21.11 -17.32 -31.37
N LEU A 48 -20.12 -17.95 -30.75
CA LEU A 48 -18.92 -17.25 -30.28
C LEU A 48 -18.02 -16.94 -31.47
N ALA A 49 -17.42 -15.75 -31.49
CA ALA A 49 -16.41 -15.38 -32.50
C ALA A 49 -15.11 -16.19 -32.34
N THR A 50 -14.89 -16.77 -31.16
CA THR A 50 -13.77 -17.67 -30.84
C THR A 50 -14.34 -18.84 -30.05
N PRO A 51 -14.25 -20.09 -30.54
CA PRO A 51 -14.72 -21.26 -29.80
C PRO A 51 -13.98 -21.38 -28.46
N ILE A 52 -14.69 -21.73 -27.39
CA ILE A 52 -14.06 -22.10 -26.12
C ILE A 52 -13.46 -23.50 -26.33
N THR A 53 -12.15 -23.58 -26.54
CA THR A 53 -11.47 -24.88 -26.73
C THR A 53 -11.23 -25.57 -25.38
N PRO A 54 -11.58 -26.86 -25.24
CA PRO A 54 -11.44 -27.61 -24.01
C PRO A 54 -9.97 -28.00 -23.81
N ALA A 55 -9.26 -27.29 -22.94
CA ALA A 55 -7.96 -27.73 -22.44
C ALA A 55 -8.06 -28.50 -21.11
N ASP A 56 -9.16 -28.39 -20.37
CA ASP A 56 -9.40 -29.16 -19.14
C ASP A 56 -10.89 -29.52 -19.09
N GLY A 57 -11.21 -30.76 -18.71
CA GLY A 57 -12.54 -31.37 -18.82
C GLY A 57 -13.71 -30.45 -18.47
N TYR A 58 -14.74 -30.49 -19.32
CA TYR A 58 -15.99 -29.76 -19.14
C TYR A 58 -16.59 -30.06 -17.75
N ASP A 59 -16.60 -29.05 -16.88
CA ASP A 59 -17.45 -29.00 -15.70
C ASP A 59 -18.43 -27.83 -15.92
N ASP A 60 -19.72 -28.16 -16.04
CA ASP A 60 -20.83 -27.23 -16.28
C ASP A 60 -20.95 -26.14 -15.18
N THR A 61 -20.14 -26.22 -14.11
CA THR A 61 -20.08 -25.27 -12.98
C THR A 61 -19.01 -24.19 -13.09
N LEU A 62 -18.20 -24.19 -14.15
CA LEU A 62 -17.02 -23.31 -14.27
C LEU A 62 -17.31 -21.90 -14.79
N PHE A 63 -18.51 -21.66 -15.32
CA PHE A 63 -18.85 -20.40 -15.95
C PHE A 63 -20.15 -19.81 -15.44
N TYR A 64 -20.17 -18.49 -15.27
CA TYR A 64 -21.42 -17.74 -15.05
C TYR A 64 -21.78 -17.03 -16.36
N ALA A 65 -23.07 -16.84 -16.64
CA ALA A 65 -23.50 -16.05 -17.80
C ALA A 65 -24.73 -15.18 -17.53
N GLY A 66 -24.85 -14.08 -18.28
CA GLY A 66 -25.97 -13.15 -18.20
C GLY A 66 -26.38 -12.61 -19.58
N ILE A 67 -27.61 -12.07 -19.68
CA ILE A 67 -28.16 -11.52 -20.92
C ILE A 67 -28.65 -10.09 -20.71
N LYS A 68 -28.47 -9.26 -21.75
CA LYS A 68 -29.14 -7.96 -21.87
C LYS A 68 -30.30 -8.03 -22.88
N ALA A 69 -31.53 -7.88 -22.40
CA ALA A 69 -32.75 -7.84 -23.24
C ALA A 69 -33.31 -6.41 -23.38
N ILE A 70 -33.88 -6.07 -24.55
CA ILE A 70 -34.58 -4.79 -24.79
C ILE A 70 -35.98 -4.83 -24.18
N GLY A 71 -36.29 -3.89 -23.27
CA GLY A 71 -37.66 -3.60 -22.84
C GLY A 71 -37.99 -3.89 -21.37
N THR A 72 -37.24 -4.76 -20.69
CA THR A 72 -37.55 -5.16 -19.29
C THR A 72 -36.59 -4.61 -18.24
N GLY A 73 -35.47 -3.99 -18.64
CA GLY A 73 -34.52 -3.36 -17.70
C GLY A 73 -33.93 -4.32 -16.67
N GLY A 74 -34.06 -5.63 -16.86
CA GLY A 74 -33.51 -6.69 -16.02
C GLY A 74 -32.33 -7.38 -16.71
N LEU A 75 -31.30 -7.72 -15.93
CA LEU A 75 -30.29 -8.71 -16.30
C LEU A 75 -30.74 -10.06 -15.74
N ASN A 76 -30.79 -11.09 -16.59
CA ASN A 76 -30.99 -12.47 -16.12
C ASN A 76 -29.65 -13.05 -15.67
N TYR A 77 -29.67 -13.81 -14.57
CA TYR A 77 -28.53 -14.59 -14.11
C TYR A 77 -28.90 -16.06 -14.13
N GLY A 78 -27.98 -16.86 -14.65
CA GLY A 78 -28.04 -18.32 -14.64
C GLY A 78 -28.28 -18.92 -16.00
N ALA A 79 -27.21 -19.43 -16.60
CA ALA A 79 -27.27 -20.13 -17.87
C ALA A 79 -26.44 -21.41 -17.77
N LYS A 80 -27.00 -22.50 -18.27
CA LYS A 80 -26.24 -23.71 -18.59
C LYS A 80 -25.75 -23.60 -20.03
N ILE A 81 -24.46 -23.80 -20.27
CA ILE A 81 -23.94 -24.03 -21.63
C ILE A 81 -24.34 -25.46 -22.00
N VAL A 82 -25.18 -25.62 -23.01
CA VAL A 82 -25.43 -26.92 -23.62
C VAL A 82 -24.77 -26.88 -24.99
N ASN A 83 -23.65 -27.59 -25.13
CA ASN A 83 -23.08 -27.85 -26.44
C ASN A 83 -23.99 -28.87 -27.15
N ASP A 84 -24.72 -28.43 -28.16
CA ASP A 84 -25.50 -29.31 -29.01
C ASP A 84 -24.62 -29.72 -30.21
N ASP A 85 -23.93 -30.86 -30.03
CA ASP A 85 -23.26 -31.71 -31.02
C ASP A 85 -21.72 -31.61 -31.16
N PRO A 86 -20.94 -32.58 -30.64
CA PRO A 86 -19.50 -32.69 -30.88
C PRO A 86 -19.10 -33.28 -32.24
N TYR A 87 -20.02 -33.60 -33.17
CA TYR A 87 -19.68 -34.43 -34.35
C TYR A 87 -19.97 -33.89 -35.75
N ASN A 88 -20.48 -32.67 -35.96
CA ASN A 88 -20.54 -32.08 -37.30
C ASN A 88 -20.09 -30.61 -37.26
N GLY A 89 -18.99 -30.29 -37.96
CA GLY A 89 -18.27 -29.00 -37.90
C GLY A 89 -19.04 -27.76 -38.35
N GLY A 90 -20.10 -27.40 -37.63
CA GLY A 90 -20.93 -26.22 -37.86
C GLY A 90 -22.02 -25.97 -36.81
N GLY A 91 -21.88 -26.45 -35.56
CA GLY A 91 -22.87 -26.28 -34.49
C GLY A 91 -22.82 -24.90 -33.80
N ASN A 92 -24.00 -24.34 -33.49
CA ASN A 92 -24.15 -23.14 -32.67
C ASN A 92 -24.19 -23.54 -31.18
N ASP A 93 -23.36 -22.92 -30.34
CA ASP A 93 -23.45 -23.08 -28.89
C ASP A 93 -24.80 -22.51 -28.39
N THR A 94 -25.51 -23.24 -27.51
CA THR A 94 -26.81 -22.80 -26.99
C THR A 94 -26.75 -22.57 -25.49
N PHE A 95 -27.17 -21.37 -25.05
CA PHE A 95 -27.38 -21.10 -23.63
C PHE A 95 -28.83 -21.39 -23.27
N VAL A 96 -29.01 -22.21 -22.23
CA VAL A 96 -30.32 -22.46 -21.62
C VAL A 96 -30.43 -21.62 -20.37
N PHE A 97 -31.35 -20.65 -20.34
CA PHE A 97 -31.61 -19.82 -19.18
C PHE A 97 -32.78 -20.36 -18.36
N GLY A 98 -32.64 -20.41 -17.05
CA GLY A 98 -33.72 -20.79 -16.14
C GLY A 98 -34.86 -19.76 -16.16
N ARG A 99 -36.11 -20.23 -16.18
CA ARG A 99 -37.30 -19.37 -16.05
C ARG A 99 -37.35 -18.75 -14.65
N THR A 100 -37.19 -17.43 -14.52
CA THR A 100 -37.48 -16.70 -13.28
C THR A 100 -38.51 -15.58 -13.50
N ALA A 101 -39.25 -15.25 -12.44
CA ALA A 101 -40.40 -14.34 -12.42
C ALA A 101 -40.11 -12.86 -12.76
N THR A 102 -38.85 -12.50 -13.01
CA THR A 102 -38.42 -11.12 -13.29
C THR A 102 -37.52 -11.00 -14.53
N GLY A 103 -37.50 -12.03 -15.39
CA GLY A 103 -36.56 -12.13 -16.51
C GLY A 103 -37.14 -11.92 -17.91
N ALA A 104 -36.24 -11.79 -18.90
CA ALA A 104 -36.55 -11.64 -20.32
C ALA A 104 -37.67 -12.62 -20.77
N GLN A 105 -38.72 -12.08 -21.39
CA GLN A 105 -39.87 -12.86 -21.83
C GLN A 105 -39.64 -13.44 -23.22
N SER A 106 -40.39 -14.49 -23.56
CA SER A 106 -40.37 -15.06 -24.91
C SER A 106 -40.64 -13.96 -25.94
N GLY A 107 -39.72 -13.81 -26.91
CA GLY A 107 -39.77 -12.76 -27.92
C GLY A 107 -38.92 -11.51 -27.62
N ASP A 108 -38.35 -11.36 -26.43
CA ASP A 108 -37.46 -10.24 -26.10
C ASP A 108 -36.20 -10.26 -26.97
N GLN A 109 -35.78 -9.09 -27.45
CA GLN A 109 -34.58 -8.95 -28.27
C GLN A 109 -33.34 -8.93 -27.38
N VAL A 110 -32.42 -9.85 -27.62
CA VAL A 110 -31.15 -9.95 -26.92
C VAL A 110 -30.12 -9.03 -27.59
N THR A 111 -29.39 -8.25 -26.79
CA THR A 111 -28.38 -7.30 -27.28
C THR A 111 -26.97 -7.64 -26.81
N GLY A 112 -26.82 -8.67 -25.99
CA GLY A 112 -25.53 -9.18 -25.54
C GLY A 112 -25.68 -10.36 -24.60
N VAL A 113 -24.72 -11.29 -24.69
CA VAL A 113 -24.52 -12.43 -23.78
C VAL A 113 -23.13 -12.27 -23.15
N PHE A 114 -23.04 -12.48 -21.85
CA PHE A 114 -21.81 -12.34 -21.06
C PHE A 114 -21.44 -13.69 -20.45
N ILE A 115 -20.15 -14.04 -20.40
CA ILE A 115 -19.63 -15.29 -19.81
C ILE A 115 -18.46 -14.93 -18.89
N TRP A 116 -18.40 -15.53 -17.69
CA TRP A 116 -17.36 -15.32 -16.67
C TRP A 116 -16.76 -16.65 -16.23
N LYS A 117 -15.48 -16.73 -15.82
CA LYS A 117 -14.87 -17.95 -15.25
C LYS A 117 -14.95 -17.92 -13.72
N ARG A 118 -15.14 -19.08 -13.06
CA ARG A 118 -15.09 -19.20 -11.59
C ARG A 118 -13.76 -18.71 -10.98
N SER A 119 -12.66 -18.86 -11.71
CA SER A 119 -11.31 -18.39 -11.33
C SER A 119 -11.17 -16.87 -11.28
N ASP A 120 -12.11 -16.12 -11.87
CA ASP A 120 -12.12 -14.65 -11.80
C ASP A 120 -12.55 -14.16 -10.40
N PHE A 121 -13.07 -15.06 -9.56
CA PHE A 121 -13.34 -14.82 -8.14
C PHE A 121 -12.19 -15.38 -7.29
N ARG A 122 -11.36 -14.51 -6.71
CA ARG A 122 -10.34 -14.96 -5.75
C ARG A 122 -10.98 -15.29 -4.40
N THR A 123 -10.81 -16.53 -3.95
CA THR A 123 -11.05 -16.93 -2.56
C THR A 123 -9.90 -16.41 -1.69
N LEU A 124 -10.22 -15.84 -0.52
CA LEU A 124 -9.23 -15.46 0.49
C LEU A 124 -8.30 -16.65 0.76
N ALA A 125 -6.98 -16.42 0.70
CA ALA A 125 -5.98 -17.46 0.94
C ALA A 125 -5.90 -17.87 2.43
N THR A 126 -6.52 -17.10 3.32
CA THR A 126 -6.57 -17.34 4.77
C THR A 126 -7.97 -17.03 5.32
N PRO A 127 -8.55 -17.90 6.17
CA PRO A 127 -9.78 -17.57 6.90
C PRO A 127 -9.54 -16.33 7.74
N VAL A 128 -10.36 -15.28 7.57
CA VAL A 128 -10.31 -14.11 8.44
C VAL A 128 -10.69 -14.58 9.84
N SER A 129 -9.76 -14.48 10.80
CA SER A 129 -9.98 -14.98 12.16
C SER A 129 -10.96 -14.13 12.97
N ASN A 130 -11.37 -12.97 12.44
CA ASN A 130 -12.35 -12.10 13.05
C ASN A 130 -13.50 -11.80 12.09
N PRO A 131 -14.76 -11.85 12.57
CA PRO A 131 -15.92 -11.40 11.85
C PRO A 131 -15.77 -9.93 11.37
N LEU A 132 -15.75 -9.68 10.06
CA LEU A 132 -15.86 -8.32 9.50
C LEU A 132 -17.26 -7.80 9.80
N THR A 133 -17.42 -6.67 10.52
CA THR A 133 -18.74 -6.02 10.72
C THR A 133 -18.95 -4.91 9.69
N VAL A 134 -19.85 -5.11 8.72
CA VAL A 134 -20.19 -4.08 7.72
C VAL A 134 -21.34 -3.19 8.22
N GLU A 135 -21.01 -2.07 8.87
CA GLU A 135 -22.03 -1.13 9.37
C GLU A 135 -22.63 -0.21 8.29
N LYS A 136 -21.89 0.01 7.18
CA LYS A 136 -22.25 0.99 6.15
C LYS A 136 -21.54 0.71 4.83
N LEU A 137 -22.27 0.79 3.70
CA LEU A 137 -21.69 0.71 2.35
C LEU A 137 -21.79 2.10 1.68
N THR A 138 -20.64 2.67 1.30
CA THR A 138 -20.56 3.99 0.63
C THR A 138 -19.97 3.82 -0.76
N PHE A 139 -20.66 4.33 -1.78
CA PHE A 139 -20.15 4.37 -3.16
C PHE A 139 -19.76 5.80 -3.55
N ARG A 140 -18.60 5.95 -4.17
CA ARG A 140 -18.13 7.17 -4.84
C ARG A 140 -17.63 6.78 -6.23
N GLY A 141 -18.05 7.50 -7.26
CA GLY A 141 -17.62 7.22 -8.63
C GLY A 141 -17.97 8.35 -9.59
N ARG A 142 -17.14 8.55 -10.61
CA ARG A 142 -17.32 9.55 -11.67
C ARG A 142 -17.65 8.85 -12.97
N VAL A 143 -18.81 9.14 -13.57
CA VAL A 143 -19.11 8.66 -14.93
C VAL A 143 -18.89 9.81 -15.93
N ASN A 144 -17.90 9.65 -16.81
CA ASN A 144 -17.66 10.61 -17.89
C ASN A 144 -18.58 10.29 -19.09
N GLY A 145 -19.57 11.14 -19.34
CA GLY A 145 -20.51 11.02 -20.48
C GLY A 145 -21.98 11.24 -20.09
N THR A 146 -22.89 11.21 -21.07
CA THR A 146 -24.34 11.33 -20.84
C THR A 146 -24.95 9.96 -20.52
N VAL A 147 -25.21 9.68 -19.25
CA VAL A 147 -25.75 8.41 -18.77
C VAL A 147 -27.22 8.58 -18.42
N SER A 148 -28.10 7.77 -19.03
CA SER A 148 -29.55 7.85 -18.81
C SER A 148 -30.01 7.07 -17.58
N SER A 149 -29.29 6.00 -17.21
CA SER A 149 -29.46 5.32 -15.92
C SER A 149 -28.17 4.64 -15.49
N ALA A 150 -27.91 4.64 -14.18
CA ALA A 150 -26.88 3.82 -13.57
C ALA A 150 -27.47 3.03 -12.39
N ARG A 151 -27.02 1.80 -12.16
CA ARG A 151 -27.48 0.94 -11.06
C ARG A 151 -26.32 0.20 -10.41
N ALA A 152 -26.47 -0.11 -9.12
CA ALA A 152 -25.50 -0.88 -8.35
C ALA A 152 -26.15 -2.10 -7.68
N ARG A 153 -25.39 -3.19 -7.49
CA ARG A 153 -25.74 -4.32 -6.61
C ARG A 153 -24.54 -4.78 -5.80
N PHE A 154 -24.75 -5.14 -4.54
CA PHE A 154 -23.76 -5.80 -3.71
C PHE A 154 -23.95 -7.32 -3.75
N VAL A 155 -22.84 -8.05 -3.72
CA VAL A 155 -22.81 -9.49 -3.48
C VAL A 155 -21.95 -9.73 -2.26
N LEU A 156 -22.44 -10.49 -1.30
CA LEU A 156 -21.73 -10.85 -0.07
C LEU A 156 -21.49 -12.36 -0.09
N LYS A 157 -20.31 -12.81 0.31
CA LYS A 157 -19.99 -14.22 0.53
C LYS A 157 -19.88 -14.46 2.04
N SER A 158 -20.49 -15.52 2.53
CA SER A 158 -20.38 -15.99 3.92
C SER A 158 -20.31 -17.52 3.90
N GLY A 159 -19.14 -18.08 4.21
CA GLY A 159 -18.86 -19.50 3.97
C GLY A 159 -19.07 -19.88 2.50
N ASP A 160 -19.84 -20.93 2.24
CA ASP A 160 -20.22 -21.37 0.89
C ASP A 160 -21.49 -20.67 0.35
N SER A 161 -22.09 -19.79 1.15
CA SER A 161 -23.33 -19.08 0.82
C SER A 161 -23.05 -17.69 0.27
N TYR A 162 -23.89 -17.25 -0.67
CA TYR A 162 -23.84 -15.91 -1.23
C TYR A 162 -25.15 -15.17 -0.96
N ILE A 163 -25.09 -13.85 -0.80
CA ILE A 163 -26.27 -13.01 -0.62
C ILE A 163 -26.14 -11.81 -1.56
N ILE A 164 -27.20 -11.53 -2.31
CA ILE A 164 -27.21 -10.48 -3.34
C ILE A 164 -28.23 -9.41 -2.98
N SER A 165 -27.85 -8.14 -3.13
CA SER A 165 -28.76 -7.02 -2.95
C SER A 165 -29.69 -6.84 -4.16
N ASP A 166 -30.83 -6.21 -3.95
CA ASP A 166 -31.66 -5.70 -5.05
C ASP A 166 -30.94 -4.62 -5.88
N ASN A 167 -31.47 -4.30 -7.05
CA ASN A 167 -31.02 -3.24 -7.94
C ASN A 167 -31.16 -1.87 -7.28
N MET A 168 -30.05 -1.22 -6.94
CA MET A 168 -30.06 0.14 -6.41
C MET A 168 -29.92 1.16 -7.54
N GLY A 169 -30.92 2.02 -7.74
CA GLY A 169 -30.84 3.11 -8.72
C GLY A 169 -29.85 4.20 -8.29
N LEU A 170 -28.89 4.49 -9.16
CA LEU A 170 -27.95 5.61 -9.00
C LEU A 170 -28.54 6.86 -9.67
N ASN A 171 -28.47 8.01 -8.99
CA ASN A 171 -28.96 9.27 -9.56
C ASN A 171 -27.99 9.71 -10.67
N THR A 172 -28.52 9.97 -11.87
CA THR A 172 -27.74 10.37 -13.05
C THR A 172 -27.47 11.86 -13.15
N SER A 173 -27.97 12.64 -12.18
CA SER A 173 -27.72 14.09 -12.09
C SER A 173 -26.44 14.37 -11.31
N TYR A 174 -25.56 15.19 -11.88
CA TYR A 174 -24.36 15.73 -11.26
C TYR A 174 -24.63 16.17 -9.81
N THR A 175 -24.01 15.54 -8.81
CA THR A 175 -23.93 16.11 -7.47
C THR A 175 -22.51 15.94 -6.94
N SER A 176 -21.84 17.05 -6.64
CA SER A 176 -20.60 17.13 -5.87
C SER A 176 -20.73 16.63 -4.42
N THR A 177 -21.92 16.15 -4.04
CA THR A 177 -22.25 15.64 -2.72
C THR A 177 -22.30 14.11 -2.75
N PRO A 178 -21.53 13.40 -1.92
CA PRO A 178 -21.57 11.94 -1.82
C PRO A 178 -22.98 11.43 -1.51
N LYS A 179 -23.45 10.40 -2.23
CA LYS A 179 -24.71 9.74 -1.90
C LYS A 179 -24.43 8.65 -0.86
N VAL A 180 -24.85 8.91 0.37
CA VAL A 180 -24.66 8.01 1.51
C VAL A 180 -25.85 7.06 1.62
N LEU A 181 -25.63 5.75 1.48
CA LEU A 181 -26.61 4.75 1.86
C LEU A 181 -26.43 4.44 3.35
N SER A 182 -27.20 5.13 4.19
CA SER A 182 -27.13 5.00 5.66
C SER A 182 -28.11 3.96 6.23
N ASN A 183 -28.97 3.35 5.42
CA ASN A 183 -30.00 2.41 5.87
C ASN A 183 -30.00 1.14 4.98
N LEU A 184 -29.09 0.20 5.26
CA LEU A 184 -29.02 -1.09 4.56
C LEU A 184 -30.22 -2.00 4.84
N SER A 185 -31.00 -1.68 5.88
CA SER A 185 -32.27 -2.33 6.24
C SER A 185 -33.41 -2.10 5.23
N SER A 186 -33.29 -1.11 4.35
CA SER A 186 -34.26 -0.85 3.26
C SER A 186 -33.86 -1.52 1.94
N VAL A 187 -32.75 -2.25 1.90
CA VAL A 187 -32.30 -3.01 0.75
C VAL A 187 -32.83 -4.43 0.89
N ASN A 188 -33.52 -4.94 -0.13
CA ASN A 188 -33.92 -6.34 -0.14
C ASN A 188 -32.69 -7.19 -0.48
N TRP A 189 -32.53 -8.28 0.26
CA TRP A 189 -31.44 -9.22 0.11
C TRP A 189 -32.00 -10.59 -0.25
N TYR A 190 -31.25 -11.33 -1.04
CA TYR A 190 -31.67 -12.63 -1.53
C TYR A 190 -30.53 -13.62 -1.38
N SER A 191 -30.80 -14.82 -0.86
CA SER A 191 -29.79 -15.88 -0.84
C SER A 191 -29.48 -16.32 -2.27
N TYR A 192 -28.25 -16.68 -2.54
CA TYR A 192 -27.79 -17.17 -3.83
C TYR A 192 -26.97 -18.44 -3.61
N ASP A 193 -27.39 -19.52 -4.27
CA ASP A 193 -26.66 -20.78 -4.30
C ASP A 193 -25.90 -20.87 -5.63
N PRO A 194 -24.56 -20.86 -5.63
CA PRO A 194 -23.77 -21.02 -6.85
C PRO A 194 -23.95 -22.40 -7.49
N ALA A 195 -24.47 -23.40 -6.77
CA ALA A 195 -24.77 -24.74 -7.28
C ALA A 195 -26.18 -24.87 -7.89
N ASP A 196 -27.13 -23.98 -7.52
CA ASP A 196 -28.47 -23.89 -8.14
C ASP A 196 -28.67 -22.54 -8.82
N ILE A 197 -28.06 -22.42 -9.99
CA ILE A 197 -28.05 -21.20 -10.79
C ILE A 197 -29.44 -20.81 -11.35
N ASN A 198 -30.46 -21.67 -11.21
CA ASN A 198 -31.80 -21.44 -11.76
C ASN A 198 -32.71 -20.65 -10.82
N THR A 199 -32.32 -20.46 -9.56
CA THR A 199 -33.14 -19.76 -8.57
C THR A 199 -32.33 -18.70 -7.83
N ILE A 200 -32.82 -17.44 -7.87
CA ILE A 200 -32.50 -16.51 -6.78
C ILE A 200 -33.27 -17.06 -5.58
N GLY A 201 -32.54 -17.43 -4.54
CA GLY A 201 -33.12 -17.96 -3.33
C GLY A 201 -34.04 -16.94 -2.64
N PRO A 202 -34.80 -17.38 -1.64
CA PRO A 202 -35.81 -16.54 -1.00
C PRO A 202 -35.22 -15.21 -0.51
N ALA A 203 -36.09 -14.19 -0.42
CA ALA A 203 -35.73 -12.96 0.26
C ALA A 203 -35.25 -13.31 1.68
N VAL A 204 -34.06 -12.86 2.03
CA VAL A 204 -33.50 -13.00 3.36
C VAL A 204 -33.68 -11.68 4.10
N GLY A 205 -33.69 -11.75 5.43
CA GLY A 205 -33.55 -10.55 6.24
C GLY A 205 -32.23 -9.83 5.92
N SER A 206 -32.05 -8.61 6.44
CA SER A 206 -30.75 -7.94 6.37
C SER A 206 -29.64 -8.94 6.76
N PRO A 207 -28.60 -9.13 5.93
CA PRO A 207 -27.53 -10.07 6.19
C PRO A 207 -26.96 -9.84 7.57
N ASP A 208 -26.55 -10.92 8.25
CA ASP A 208 -25.62 -10.77 9.36
C ASP A 208 -24.28 -10.32 8.78
N PHE A 209 -24.07 -9.02 8.86
CA PHE A 209 -22.89 -8.37 8.35
C PHE A 209 -21.65 -8.60 9.21
N THR A 210 -21.69 -9.44 10.25
CA THR A 210 -20.51 -9.79 11.04
C THR A 210 -19.70 -10.92 10.41
N ASN A 211 -20.25 -11.83 9.60
CA ASN A 211 -19.52 -13.01 9.11
C ASN A 211 -19.37 -13.04 7.57
N ILE A 212 -18.86 -11.96 6.99
CA ILE A 212 -18.70 -11.84 5.54
C ILE A 212 -17.24 -12.12 5.14
N ASP A 213 -17.02 -13.12 4.29
CA ASP A 213 -15.71 -13.54 3.76
C ASP A 213 -15.34 -12.83 2.45
N GLY A 214 -16.26 -12.02 1.90
CA GLY A 214 -16.03 -11.29 0.67
C GLY A 214 -17.22 -10.44 0.28
N VAL A 215 -16.95 -9.29 -0.33
CA VAL A 215 -17.98 -8.41 -0.87
C VAL A 215 -17.65 -8.13 -2.34
N GLY A 216 -18.66 -7.94 -3.17
CA GLY A 216 -18.54 -7.58 -4.58
C GLY A 216 -19.51 -6.45 -4.88
N LEU A 217 -19.13 -5.57 -5.80
CA LEU A 217 -19.97 -4.47 -6.27
C LEU A 217 -20.14 -4.57 -7.79
N PHE A 218 -21.39 -4.68 -8.23
CA PHE A 218 -21.77 -4.66 -9.64
C PHE A 218 -22.29 -3.28 -9.99
N LEU A 219 -21.72 -2.67 -11.03
CA LEU A 219 -22.17 -1.38 -11.56
C LEU A 219 -22.68 -1.57 -12.97
N THR A 220 -23.83 -0.97 -13.27
CA THR A 220 -24.34 -0.87 -14.64
C THR A 220 -24.60 0.58 -14.97
N ALA A 221 -24.16 1.02 -16.15
CA ALA A 221 -24.45 2.34 -16.70
C ALA A 221 -24.99 2.17 -18.12
N THR A 222 -25.95 3.00 -18.51
CA THR A 222 -26.51 3.01 -19.86
C THR A 222 -26.35 4.39 -20.48
N ASN A 223 -25.67 4.45 -21.63
CA ASN A 223 -25.63 5.65 -22.46
C ASN A 223 -26.79 5.63 -23.44
N ALA A 224 -27.36 6.80 -23.71
CA ALA A 224 -28.35 6.96 -24.78
C ALA A 224 -27.66 6.78 -26.15
N GLY A 225 -27.78 5.59 -26.74
CA GLY A 225 -27.47 5.36 -28.17
C GLY A 225 -26.38 4.32 -28.48
N THR A 226 -25.49 4.00 -27.54
CA THR A 226 -24.52 2.90 -27.69
C THR A 226 -24.37 2.23 -26.33
N GLY A 227 -24.78 0.97 -26.23
CA GLY A 227 -24.90 0.23 -24.97
C GLY A 227 -23.56 -0.14 -24.33
N ALA A 228 -22.66 0.81 -24.11
CA ALA A 228 -21.42 0.61 -23.37
C ALA A 228 -21.71 0.48 -21.87
N LEU A 229 -21.30 -0.67 -21.31
CA LEU A 229 -21.33 -0.99 -19.90
C LEU A 229 -19.91 -0.83 -19.35
N LEU A 230 -19.70 0.05 -18.37
CA LEU A 230 -18.44 0.17 -17.64
C LEU A 230 -18.56 -0.66 -16.35
N LEU A 231 -17.80 -1.75 -16.26
CA LEU A 231 -17.67 -2.55 -15.03
C LEU A 231 -16.33 -2.19 -14.37
N ALA A 232 -16.39 -1.72 -13.13
CA ALA A 232 -15.23 -1.58 -12.27
C ALA A 232 -15.31 -2.65 -11.18
N PHE A 233 -14.28 -3.47 -11.06
CA PHE A 233 -14.15 -4.46 -10.00
C PHE A 233 -13.24 -3.90 -8.91
N SER A 234 -13.62 -4.08 -7.65
CA SER A 234 -12.70 -4.00 -6.52
C SER A 234 -12.72 -5.34 -5.80
N SER A 235 -11.56 -6.01 -5.73
CA SER A 235 -11.37 -7.14 -4.81
C SER A 235 -11.16 -6.61 -3.40
N PHE A 236 -11.65 -7.35 -2.40
CA PHE A 236 -11.34 -7.12 -1.00
C PHE A 236 -10.06 -7.86 -0.68
N ASP A 237 -9.02 -7.15 -0.25
CA ASP A 237 -8.09 -7.71 0.72
C ASP A 237 -8.62 -7.33 2.10
N ALA A 238 -9.02 -8.34 2.88
CA ALA A 238 -9.15 -8.17 4.32
C ALA A 238 -7.74 -8.10 4.89
N GLU A 239 -7.08 -6.95 4.78
CA GLU A 239 -5.89 -6.68 5.57
C GLU A 239 -6.36 -6.62 7.02
N GLY A 240 -6.15 -7.71 7.77
CA GLY A 240 -6.35 -7.71 9.22
C GLY A 240 -5.65 -6.49 9.80
N ASN A 241 -6.26 -5.85 10.81
CA ASN A 241 -5.73 -4.69 11.50
C ASN A 241 -4.38 -5.05 12.19
N THR A 242 -3.32 -5.16 11.39
CA THR A 242 -1.95 -5.38 11.84
C THR A 242 -1.46 -4.02 12.28
N LYS A 243 -1.09 -3.92 13.56
CA LYS A 243 -0.40 -2.74 14.07
C LYS A 243 0.80 -2.45 13.14
N PRO A 244 1.05 -1.18 12.78
CA PRO A 244 2.16 -0.84 11.90
C PRO A 244 3.47 -1.32 12.51
N LEU A 245 4.39 -1.75 11.64
CA LEU A 245 5.79 -1.83 11.99
C LEU A 245 6.34 -0.40 12.14
N VAL A 246 6.41 0.08 13.36
CA VAL A 246 7.04 1.36 13.71
C VAL A 246 8.47 1.09 14.16
N PHE A 247 9.44 1.49 13.33
CA PHE A 247 10.87 1.43 13.63
C PHE A 247 11.32 2.79 14.17
N SER A 248 11.59 2.83 15.47
CA SER A 248 11.99 4.06 16.15
C SER A 248 13.50 4.07 16.36
N TYR A 249 14.21 4.94 15.65
CA TYR A 249 15.64 5.12 15.88
C TYR A 249 15.86 5.71 17.26
N TYR A 250 16.71 5.04 18.04
CA TYR A 250 17.12 5.42 19.39
C TYR A 250 18.65 5.46 19.49
N PRO A 251 19.25 6.57 19.04
CA PRO A 251 20.65 6.86 19.21
C PRO A 251 21.08 6.94 20.67
N THR A 252 22.28 6.46 20.95
CA THR A 252 22.88 6.41 22.29
C THR A 252 22.96 7.78 22.98
N TYR A 253 23.06 8.88 22.22
CA TYR A 253 23.05 10.23 22.77
C TYR A 253 21.66 10.70 23.26
N ARG A 254 20.56 10.03 22.88
CA ARG A 254 19.22 10.31 23.43
C ARG A 254 19.01 9.74 24.82
N GLN A 255 19.66 8.62 25.12
CA GLN A 255 19.54 7.95 26.42
C GLN A 255 20.04 8.84 27.57
N SER A 256 21.06 9.66 27.30
CA SER A 256 21.68 10.56 28.28
C SER A 256 21.18 11.99 28.21
N SER A 257 20.49 12.40 27.14
CA SER A 257 20.04 13.79 26.96
C SER A 257 18.60 14.00 27.37
N ASN A 258 17.64 13.52 26.58
CA ASN A 258 16.23 13.87 26.76
C ASN A 258 15.25 12.70 26.78
N LEU A 259 15.66 11.47 26.43
CA LEU A 259 14.78 10.31 26.44
C LEU A 259 15.50 9.10 27.08
N PRO A 260 15.49 8.97 28.41
CA PRO A 260 16.01 7.77 29.07
C PRO A 260 15.14 6.54 28.75
N ILE A 261 15.70 5.33 28.92
CA ILE A 261 15.04 4.05 28.56
C ILE A 261 13.63 3.93 29.17
N GLY A 262 13.45 4.34 30.42
CA GLY A 262 12.15 4.27 31.11
C GLY A 262 11.07 5.22 30.57
N SER A 263 11.45 6.18 29.73
CA SER A 263 10.56 7.17 29.10
C SER A 263 10.23 6.84 27.65
N ILE A 264 10.79 5.77 27.08
CA ILE A 264 10.45 5.34 25.72
C ILE A 264 8.95 5.00 25.65
N PRO A 265 8.20 5.53 24.66
CA PRO A 265 6.78 5.25 24.48
C PRO A 265 6.56 3.85 23.89
N TRP A 266 6.81 2.80 24.67
CA TRP A 266 6.84 1.40 24.22
C TRP A 266 5.58 0.96 23.48
N SER A 267 4.40 1.42 23.88
CA SER A 267 3.12 1.07 23.24
C SER A 267 2.94 1.62 21.81
N LYS A 268 3.76 2.60 21.42
CA LYS A 268 3.69 3.28 20.11
C LYS A 268 4.74 2.78 19.13
N THR A 269 5.70 1.98 19.58
CA THR A 269 6.76 1.41 18.75
C THR A 269 6.62 -0.10 18.64
N SER A 270 7.19 -0.67 17.58
CA SER A 270 7.29 -2.13 17.40
C SER A 270 8.73 -2.60 17.42
N HIS A 271 9.65 -1.72 16.98
CA HIS A 271 11.08 -1.97 16.87
C HIS A 271 11.82 -0.74 17.35
N ILE A 272 12.74 -0.92 18.30
CA ILE A 272 13.79 0.06 18.59
C ILE A 272 14.99 -0.23 17.72
N VAL A 273 15.46 0.76 16.99
CA VAL A 273 16.73 0.69 16.26
C VAL A 273 17.80 1.35 17.12
N HIS A 274 18.63 0.54 17.79
CA HIS A 274 19.61 1.02 18.78
C HIS A 274 20.91 1.44 18.08
N SER A 275 21.15 2.75 18.08
CA SER A 275 22.10 3.41 17.17
C SER A 275 23.31 4.05 17.90
N PHE A 276 24.57 3.82 17.53
CA PHE A 276 25.09 2.94 16.50
C PHE A 276 26.34 2.21 16.98
N ALA A 277 26.53 0.99 16.48
CA ALA A 277 27.83 0.34 16.40
C ALA A 277 28.49 0.67 15.05
N THR A 278 29.82 0.52 14.95
CA THR A 278 30.55 0.75 13.70
C THR A 278 31.80 -0.13 13.59
N ALA A 279 32.40 -0.17 12.40
CA ALA A 279 33.75 -0.67 12.18
C ALA A 279 34.77 0.44 12.44
N ASP A 280 35.77 0.16 13.28
CA ASP A 280 36.96 1.00 13.38
C ASP A 280 37.87 0.85 12.14
N ALA A 281 39.02 1.52 12.14
CA ALA A 281 39.96 1.51 11.02
C ALA A 281 40.54 0.11 10.71
N ASP A 282 40.57 -0.77 11.71
CA ASP A 282 41.03 -2.15 11.55
C ASP A 282 39.91 -3.10 11.12
N GLY A 283 38.66 -2.62 11.09
CA GLY A 283 37.48 -3.40 10.75
C GLY A 283 36.92 -4.15 11.97
N VAL A 284 37.23 -3.71 13.19
CA VAL A 284 36.72 -4.29 14.42
C VAL A 284 35.41 -3.61 14.82
N LEU A 285 34.45 -4.41 15.29
CA LEU A 285 33.17 -3.91 15.79
C LEU A 285 33.37 -3.11 17.07
N THR A 286 32.90 -1.87 17.06
CA THR A 286 32.96 -0.94 18.18
C THR A 286 31.57 -0.32 18.44
N GLY A 287 31.36 0.14 19.66
CA GLY A 287 30.11 0.75 20.11
C GLY A 287 30.40 1.77 21.21
N VAL A 288 29.37 2.54 21.60
CA VAL A 288 29.52 3.58 22.62
C VAL A 288 29.56 2.95 24.01
N THR A 289 30.73 2.98 24.66
CA THR A 289 30.94 2.40 25.99
C THR A 289 29.87 2.86 26.98
N GLY A 290 29.23 1.89 27.65
CA GLY A 290 28.18 2.15 28.64
C GLY A 290 26.77 2.31 28.07
N TYR A 291 26.62 2.46 26.75
CA TYR A 291 25.32 2.63 26.09
C TYR A 291 25.03 1.55 25.05
N LEU A 292 26.05 1.10 24.30
CA LEU A 292 25.91 0.13 23.24
C LEU A 292 27.11 -0.84 23.24
N PRO A 293 26.88 -2.16 23.27
CA PRO A 293 25.57 -2.85 23.33
C PRO A 293 24.88 -2.73 24.71
N SER A 294 23.58 -3.02 24.80
CA SER A 294 22.80 -2.88 26.06
C SER A 294 21.74 -3.97 26.24
N SER A 295 21.99 -4.91 27.16
CA SER A 295 20.99 -5.91 27.58
C SER A 295 19.83 -5.30 28.37
N THR A 296 20.07 -4.18 29.08
CA THR A 296 19.01 -3.46 29.81
C THR A 296 17.98 -2.88 28.86
N LEU A 297 18.41 -2.27 27.75
CA LEU A 297 17.49 -1.77 26.73
C LEU A 297 16.67 -2.91 26.13
N VAL A 298 17.35 -3.98 25.69
CA VAL A 298 16.75 -5.15 25.07
C VAL A 298 15.71 -5.79 25.98
N SER A 299 16.08 -6.13 27.23
CA SER A 299 15.14 -6.77 28.17
C SER A 299 13.94 -5.88 28.53
N THR A 300 14.15 -4.57 28.63
CA THR A 300 13.03 -3.62 28.86
C THR A 300 12.09 -3.56 27.67
N ALA A 301 12.62 -3.50 26.45
CA ALA A 301 11.83 -3.51 25.22
C ALA A 301 11.03 -4.81 25.08
N HIS A 302 11.67 -5.97 25.28
CA HIS A 302 11.02 -7.28 25.24
C HIS A 302 9.90 -7.41 26.26
N SER A 303 10.08 -6.88 27.48
CA SER A 303 9.03 -6.87 28.51
C SER A 303 7.79 -6.05 28.10
N ASN A 304 7.93 -5.15 27.13
CA ASN A 304 6.85 -4.38 26.54
C ASN A 304 6.40 -4.90 25.15
N GLY A 305 6.90 -6.06 24.72
CA GLY A 305 6.56 -6.65 23.42
C GLY A 305 7.18 -5.94 22.21
N VAL A 306 8.30 -5.23 22.41
CA VAL A 306 9.01 -4.46 21.39
C VAL A 306 10.33 -5.15 21.06
N LYS A 307 10.65 -5.28 19.77
CA LYS A 307 11.94 -5.83 19.31
C LYS A 307 13.04 -4.77 19.33
N VAL A 308 14.30 -5.18 19.41
CA VAL A 308 15.46 -4.28 19.35
C VAL A 308 16.44 -4.75 18.30
N LEU A 309 16.69 -3.90 17.31
CA LEU A 309 17.67 -4.11 16.25
C LEU A 309 18.93 -3.30 16.52
N LEU A 310 20.10 -3.93 16.38
CA LEU A 310 21.39 -3.26 16.49
C LEU A 310 21.71 -2.52 15.18
N ALA A 311 21.83 -1.20 15.20
CA ALA A 311 22.19 -0.44 14.01
C ALA A 311 23.72 -0.38 13.82
N LEU A 312 24.16 -0.67 12.60
CA LEU A 312 25.57 -0.69 12.19
C LEU A 312 25.83 0.46 11.22
N GLY A 313 26.57 1.49 11.64
CA GLY A 313 26.94 2.63 10.80
C GLY A 313 26.25 3.92 11.20
N GLY A 314 25.61 4.56 10.22
CA GLY A 314 25.11 5.94 10.25
C GLY A 314 26.06 6.91 9.52
N GLY A 315 25.56 8.10 9.18
CA GLY A 315 26.29 9.10 8.39
C GLY A 315 27.70 9.45 8.91
N ALA A 316 27.91 9.52 10.22
CA ALA A 316 29.23 9.81 10.82
C ALA A 316 30.13 8.56 11.01
N ASN A 317 29.59 7.36 10.76
CA ASN A 317 30.11 6.08 11.23
C ASN A 317 30.29 5.06 10.10
N SER A 318 30.23 5.49 8.83
CA SER A 318 30.28 4.58 7.67
C SER A 318 31.63 4.54 6.94
N ALA A 319 32.58 5.39 7.33
CA ALA A 319 33.84 5.61 6.60
C ALA A 319 34.70 4.35 6.41
N ASN A 320 34.65 3.39 7.34
CA ASN A 320 35.49 2.18 7.30
C ASN A 320 34.80 0.98 6.63
N PHE A 321 33.51 1.07 6.29
CA PHE A 321 32.76 -0.08 5.76
C PHE A 321 33.26 -0.56 4.41
N THR A 322 33.65 0.34 3.49
CA THR A 322 34.21 -0.07 2.19
C THR A 322 35.44 -0.97 2.37
N ALA A 323 36.39 -0.56 3.21
CA ALA A 323 37.63 -1.31 3.44
C ALA A 323 37.38 -2.61 4.20
N MET A 324 36.52 -2.58 5.23
CA MET A 324 36.13 -3.75 6.01
C MET A 324 35.40 -4.80 5.14
N ALA A 325 34.43 -4.39 4.33
CA ALA A 325 33.64 -5.29 3.50
C ALA A 325 34.42 -5.87 2.30
N GLN A 326 35.46 -5.17 1.83
CA GLN A 326 36.33 -5.62 0.75
C GLN A 326 37.26 -6.76 1.17
N ASP A 327 37.82 -6.69 2.39
CA ASP A 327 38.73 -7.72 2.90
C ASP A 327 37.92 -8.89 3.49
N LEU A 328 38.06 -10.08 2.92
CA LEU A 328 37.33 -11.27 3.35
C LEU A 328 37.56 -11.63 4.83
N THR A 329 38.80 -11.47 5.32
CA THR A 329 39.14 -11.79 6.71
C THR A 329 38.49 -10.78 7.65
N LYS A 330 38.60 -9.48 7.34
CA LYS A 330 37.97 -8.42 8.14
C LYS A 330 36.44 -8.55 8.14
N ARG A 331 35.83 -8.75 6.97
CA ARG A 331 34.38 -8.95 6.83
C ARG A 331 33.89 -10.11 7.67
N ASN A 332 34.55 -11.27 7.59
CA ASN A 332 34.15 -12.45 8.35
C ASN A 332 34.32 -12.24 9.86
N ALA A 333 35.41 -11.59 10.29
CA ALA A 333 35.62 -11.27 11.70
C ALA A 333 34.56 -10.27 12.23
N PHE A 334 34.25 -9.23 11.46
CA PHE A 334 33.23 -8.25 11.81
C PHE A 334 31.84 -8.89 11.89
N VAL A 335 31.45 -9.67 10.88
CA VAL A 335 30.19 -10.43 10.86
C VAL A 335 30.06 -11.34 12.08
N ALA A 336 31.12 -12.08 12.42
CA ALA A 336 31.12 -12.96 13.59
C ALA A 336 30.97 -12.17 14.90
N ALA A 337 31.64 -11.01 15.01
CA ALA A 337 31.51 -10.13 16.17
C ALA A 337 30.08 -9.57 16.32
N VAL A 338 29.45 -9.17 15.21
CA VAL A 338 28.05 -8.71 15.19
C VAL A 338 27.12 -9.82 15.65
N ALA A 339 27.23 -11.02 15.07
CA ALA A 339 26.41 -12.16 15.47
C ALA A 339 26.59 -12.51 16.96
N ASN A 340 27.82 -12.41 17.47
CA ASN A 340 28.10 -12.60 18.89
C ASN A 340 27.43 -11.52 19.76
N TRP A 341 27.45 -10.25 19.36
CA TRP A 341 26.73 -9.18 20.09
C TRP A 341 25.22 -9.40 20.06
N VAL A 342 24.66 -9.77 18.90
CA VAL A 342 23.22 -10.04 18.79
C VAL A 342 22.80 -11.16 19.76
N SER A 343 23.52 -12.29 19.74
CA SER A 343 23.26 -13.42 20.64
C SER A 343 23.50 -13.09 22.12
N THR A 344 24.62 -12.45 22.45
CA THR A 344 25.03 -12.21 23.85
C THR A 344 24.13 -11.21 24.55
N TYR A 345 23.70 -10.16 23.86
CA TYR A 345 22.90 -9.08 24.44
C TYR A 345 21.40 -9.21 24.16
N GLY A 346 21.00 -10.22 23.36
CA GLY A 346 19.61 -10.57 23.09
C GLY A 346 18.92 -9.70 22.03
N TYR A 347 19.67 -9.03 21.15
CA TYR A 347 19.05 -8.27 20.06
C TYR A 347 18.27 -9.19 19.12
N ASP A 348 17.20 -8.67 18.53
CA ASP A 348 16.33 -9.42 17.60
C ASP A 348 16.84 -9.35 16.15
N GLY A 349 17.95 -8.67 15.90
CA GLY A 349 18.50 -8.49 14.58
C GLY A 349 19.35 -7.24 14.45
N ILE A 350 19.54 -6.79 13.21
CA ILE A 350 20.38 -5.64 12.87
C ILE A 350 19.69 -4.71 11.87
N VAL A 351 20.14 -3.46 11.86
CA VAL A 351 19.94 -2.54 10.74
C VAL A 351 21.31 -2.17 10.18
N LEU A 352 21.58 -2.49 8.92
CA LEU A 352 22.81 -2.06 8.26
C LEU A 352 22.60 -0.67 7.67
N ASP A 353 23.30 0.30 8.24
CA ASP A 353 23.22 1.72 7.91
C ASP A 353 24.55 2.22 7.33
N TRP A 354 24.93 1.66 6.19
CA TRP A 354 26.10 2.12 5.45
C TRP A 354 25.69 3.33 4.61
N GLU A 355 26.21 4.51 4.96
CA GLU A 355 25.89 5.79 4.33
C GLU A 355 27.10 6.40 3.60
N PHE A 356 27.22 6.28 2.27
CA PHE A 356 26.56 5.27 1.43
C PHE A 356 27.62 4.44 0.70
N PRO A 357 27.33 3.17 0.35
CA PRO A 357 28.17 2.40 -0.56
C PRO A 357 28.44 3.19 -1.84
N GLY A 358 29.71 3.40 -2.16
CA GLY A 358 30.14 4.16 -3.33
C GLY A 358 30.06 3.36 -4.63
N ALA A 359 30.48 3.99 -5.73
CA ALA A 359 30.64 3.32 -7.00
C ALA A 359 31.63 2.14 -6.87
N GLY A 360 31.14 0.92 -7.12
CA GLY A 360 31.91 -0.32 -6.97
C GLY A 360 31.74 -1.06 -5.64
N ASP A 361 30.96 -0.52 -4.71
CA ASP A 361 30.72 -1.18 -3.42
C ASP A 361 29.50 -2.11 -3.42
N ALA A 362 28.69 -2.12 -4.49
CA ALA A 362 27.46 -2.90 -4.55
C ALA A 362 27.69 -4.41 -4.28
N GLN A 363 28.70 -5.03 -4.90
CA GLN A 363 29.03 -6.43 -4.62
C GLN A 363 29.55 -6.65 -3.19
N LYS A 364 30.29 -5.68 -2.64
CA LYS A 364 30.81 -5.74 -1.26
C LYS A 364 29.66 -5.69 -0.26
N LEU A 365 28.69 -4.82 -0.48
CA LEU A 365 27.46 -4.72 0.29
C LEU A 365 26.71 -6.06 0.29
N VAL A 366 26.47 -6.64 -0.89
CA VAL A 366 25.70 -7.89 -1.02
C VAL A 366 26.40 -9.05 -0.30
N ASN A 367 27.73 -9.16 -0.45
CA ASN A 367 28.51 -10.17 0.25
C ASN A 367 28.54 -9.94 1.77
N PHE A 368 28.50 -8.68 2.22
CA PHE A 368 28.42 -8.34 3.63
C PHE A 368 27.05 -8.69 4.22
N VAL A 369 25.95 -8.32 3.56
CA VAL A 369 24.58 -8.69 3.97
C VAL A 369 24.41 -10.21 3.98
N TYR A 370 24.97 -10.93 3.01
CA TYR A 370 24.98 -12.39 3.00
C TYR A 370 25.73 -12.98 4.21
N GLY A 371 26.90 -12.43 4.54
CA GLY A 371 27.65 -12.80 5.74
C GLY A 371 26.82 -12.60 7.01
N LEU A 372 26.14 -11.45 7.15
CA LEU A 372 25.26 -11.18 8.27
C LEU A 372 24.10 -12.18 8.33
N ARG A 373 23.38 -12.39 7.23
CA ARG A 373 22.24 -13.33 7.18
C ARG A 373 22.62 -14.76 7.56
N THR A 374 23.83 -15.20 7.19
CA THR A 374 24.30 -16.56 7.49
C THR A 374 24.83 -16.73 8.91
N ALA A 375 25.38 -15.67 9.52
CA ALA A 375 25.96 -15.73 10.85
C ALA A 375 24.97 -15.40 11.99
N LEU A 376 23.94 -14.60 11.71
CA LEU A 376 22.96 -14.20 12.72
C LEU A 376 22.12 -15.40 13.22
N PRO A 377 21.67 -15.38 14.49
CA PRO A 377 20.77 -16.40 15.01
C PRO A 377 19.49 -16.56 14.17
N PRO A 378 18.94 -17.78 14.04
CA PRO A 378 17.67 -18.00 13.34
C PRO A 378 16.55 -17.10 13.88
N GLY A 379 15.78 -16.50 12.98
CA GLY A 379 14.72 -15.54 13.33
C GLY A 379 15.20 -14.11 13.52
N SER A 380 16.50 -13.82 13.40
CA SER A 380 17.01 -12.45 13.42
C SER A 380 16.55 -11.67 12.19
N GLU A 381 16.13 -10.43 12.41
CA GLU A 381 15.73 -9.52 11.34
C GLU A 381 16.91 -8.72 10.78
N ILE A 382 16.86 -8.42 9.48
CA ILE A 382 17.81 -7.54 8.81
C ILE A 382 17.06 -6.41 8.12
N GLY A 383 17.23 -5.19 8.65
CA GLY A 383 16.95 -3.96 7.92
C GLY A 383 18.18 -3.53 7.12
N LEU A 384 17.99 -3.10 5.87
CA LEU A 384 19.02 -2.44 5.07
C LEU A 384 18.61 -0.99 4.84
N ASN A 385 19.38 -0.07 5.40
CA ASN A 385 19.17 1.35 5.19
C ASN A 385 19.68 1.76 3.81
N VAL A 386 18.86 2.55 3.11
CA VAL A 386 19.19 3.11 1.79
C VAL A 386 18.77 4.58 1.71
N GLY A 387 19.52 5.35 0.94
CA GLY A 387 19.28 6.78 0.78
C GLY A 387 18.09 7.11 -0.13
N THR A 388 17.84 8.40 -0.27
CA THR A 388 16.90 8.92 -1.26
C THR A 388 17.37 8.65 -2.69
N SER A 389 16.46 8.69 -3.67
CA SER A 389 16.81 8.55 -5.10
C SER A 389 17.86 9.58 -5.56
N ALA A 390 17.92 10.74 -4.89
CA ALA A 390 18.84 11.84 -5.15
C ALA A 390 20.33 11.49 -4.90
N TYR A 391 20.61 10.54 -4.00
CA TYR A 391 21.98 10.16 -3.57
C TYR A 391 22.26 8.67 -3.73
N ALA A 392 21.41 7.96 -4.48
CA ALA A 392 21.36 6.50 -4.48
C ALA A 392 22.73 5.84 -4.65
N SER A 393 23.05 4.94 -3.70
CA SER A 393 24.19 4.03 -3.69
C SER A 393 24.37 3.40 -5.07
N ALA A 394 25.40 3.85 -5.79
CA ALA A 394 25.57 3.57 -7.21
C ALA A 394 25.66 2.06 -7.44
N GLY A 395 24.59 1.51 -8.03
CA GLY A 395 24.52 0.12 -8.45
C GLY A 395 23.77 -0.83 -7.53
N VAL A 396 23.31 -0.45 -6.33
CA VAL A 396 22.50 -1.36 -5.49
C VAL A 396 21.17 -1.65 -6.18
N VAL A 397 20.88 -2.92 -6.46
CA VAL A 397 19.63 -3.40 -7.09
C VAL A 397 19.18 -4.70 -6.40
N ALA A 398 17.88 -4.96 -6.37
CA ALA A 398 17.31 -6.11 -5.69
C ALA A 398 17.87 -7.44 -6.18
N THR A 399 18.09 -7.58 -7.49
CA THR A 399 18.54 -8.81 -8.16
C THR A 399 20.04 -9.08 -8.04
N GLN A 400 20.79 -8.28 -7.29
CA GLN A 400 22.19 -8.56 -7.02
C GLN A 400 22.37 -9.84 -6.20
N ILE A 401 23.36 -10.64 -6.57
CA ILE A 401 23.62 -11.94 -5.97
C ILE A 401 24.96 -11.96 -5.22
N PRO A 402 25.06 -12.61 -4.06
CA PRO A 402 26.33 -12.86 -3.39
C PRO A 402 27.27 -13.68 -4.27
N SER A 403 28.57 -13.38 -4.20
CA SER A 403 29.59 -14.13 -4.93
C SER A 403 29.65 -15.60 -4.49
N ASP A 404 29.37 -15.86 -3.22
CA ASP A 404 29.46 -17.18 -2.59
C ASP A 404 28.11 -17.93 -2.57
N ASN A 405 27.02 -17.30 -3.04
CA ASN A 405 25.71 -17.94 -3.17
C ASN A 405 24.91 -17.30 -4.31
N PRO A 406 25.06 -17.79 -5.55
CA PRO A 406 24.43 -17.18 -6.73
C PRO A 406 22.92 -17.40 -6.82
N ASN A 407 22.31 -18.15 -5.90
CA ASN A 407 20.90 -18.53 -5.93
C ASN A 407 20.01 -17.67 -5.03
N THR A 408 20.55 -16.62 -4.41
CA THR A 408 19.80 -15.72 -3.52
C THR A 408 20.10 -14.28 -3.90
N THR A 409 19.06 -13.46 -3.96
CA THR A 409 19.13 -12.05 -4.30
C THR A 409 19.25 -11.17 -3.06
N LEU A 410 19.70 -9.92 -3.19
CA LEU A 410 19.79 -8.98 -2.08
C LEU A 410 18.43 -8.75 -1.41
N ASP A 411 17.35 -8.65 -2.18
CA ASP A 411 15.99 -8.50 -1.64
C ASP A 411 15.62 -9.70 -0.76
N GLU A 412 15.97 -10.93 -1.17
CA GLU A 412 15.73 -12.16 -0.38
C GLU A 412 16.58 -12.27 0.89
N LEU A 413 17.70 -11.54 0.98
CA LEU A 413 18.56 -11.56 2.16
C LEU A 413 18.11 -10.63 3.27
N ILE A 414 17.19 -9.70 3.01
CA ILE A 414 16.73 -8.70 3.98
C ILE A 414 15.25 -8.91 4.33
N ASP A 415 14.88 -8.47 5.52
CA ASP A 415 13.48 -8.42 5.95
C ASP A 415 12.85 -7.07 5.58
N TYR A 416 13.64 -5.99 5.71
CA TYR A 416 13.17 -4.64 5.47
C TYR A 416 14.16 -3.82 4.65
N LEU A 417 13.67 -3.16 3.58
CA LEU A 417 14.39 -2.08 2.92
C LEU A 417 13.99 -0.76 3.58
N MET A 418 14.87 -0.22 4.41
CA MET A 418 14.61 0.95 5.23
C MET A 418 15.08 2.21 4.49
N VAL A 419 14.14 2.98 3.96
CA VAL A 419 14.43 4.12 3.07
C VAL A 419 14.46 5.41 3.89
N MET A 420 15.62 6.06 3.92
CA MET A 420 15.81 7.36 4.55
C MET A 420 15.23 8.48 3.67
N SER A 421 13.90 8.52 3.54
CA SER A 421 13.13 9.46 2.71
C SER A 421 13.04 10.86 3.31
N TYR A 422 14.19 11.44 3.66
CA TYR A 422 14.39 12.77 4.20
C TYR A 422 15.78 13.27 3.78
N ASP A 423 16.15 14.49 4.16
CA ASP A 423 17.38 15.13 3.69
C ASP A 423 17.43 15.23 2.15
N TYR A 424 16.30 15.56 1.51
CA TYR A 424 16.29 15.83 0.07
C TYR A 424 17.01 17.15 -0.28
N HIS A 425 16.98 18.13 0.62
CA HIS A 425 17.53 19.47 0.39
C HIS A 425 18.29 20.00 1.60
N GLY A 426 19.43 20.64 1.38
CA GLY A 426 20.31 21.17 2.42
C GLY A 426 21.45 21.99 1.84
N SER A 427 22.53 22.14 2.60
CA SER A 427 23.70 22.93 2.15
C SER A 427 24.45 22.34 0.95
N TRP A 428 24.26 21.05 0.67
CA TRP A 428 24.89 20.33 -0.42
C TRP A 428 24.23 20.56 -1.79
N ASN A 429 23.02 21.14 -1.85
CA ASN A 429 22.36 21.50 -3.10
C ASN A 429 21.82 22.93 -3.07
N TYR A 430 20.60 23.13 -2.54
CA TYR A 430 19.89 24.40 -2.55
C TYR A 430 18.76 24.37 -1.51
N ALA A 431 18.19 25.55 -1.26
CA ALA A 431 17.02 25.67 -0.40
C ALA A 431 15.83 24.90 -0.99
N GLY A 432 15.28 23.97 -0.21
CA GLY A 432 14.17 23.11 -0.61
C GLY A 432 13.53 22.43 0.60
N TYR A 433 12.55 21.58 0.35
CA TYR A 433 11.85 20.85 1.39
C TYR A 433 12.64 19.63 1.88
N ASN A 434 12.67 19.41 3.19
CA ASN A 434 13.42 18.30 3.77
C ASN A 434 12.89 16.93 3.31
N ALA A 435 11.57 16.80 3.21
CA ALA A 435 10.87 15.52 3.11
C ALA A 435 9.52 15.63 2.38
N PRO A 436 9.43 16.17 1.16
CA PRO A 436 8.13 16.39 0.53
C PRO A 436 7.50 15.08 0.03
N LEU A 437 6.19 14.87 0.28
CA LEU A 437 5.51 13.64 -0.18
C LEU A 437 5.53 13.53 -1.71
N PHE A 438 5.32 14.66 -2.39
CA PHE A 438 5.35 14.79 -3.84
C PHE A 438 6.30 15.92 -4.26
N ALA A 439 6.79 15.83 -5.49
CA ALA A 439 7.63 16.85 -6.10
C ALA A 439 6.98 18.24 -6.05
N VAL A 440 7.78 19.26 -5.77
CA VAL A 440 7.32 20.65 -5.63
C VAL A 440 7.79 21.47 -6.82
N SER A 441 6.85 22.10 -7.52
CA SER A 441 7.17 22.98 -8.65
C SER A 441 8.04 24.16 -8.20
N GLY A 442 9.06 24.49 -8.99
CA GLY A 442 9.94 25.64 -8.73
C GLY A 442 11.13 25.37 -7.79
N VAL A 443 11.27 24.16 -7.22
CA VAL A 443 12.43 23.79 -6.39
C VAL A 443 13.64 23.37 -7.23
N GLY A 444 13.42 22.87 -8.46
CA GLY A 444 14.48 22.55 -9.44
C GLY A 444 14.68 21.06 -9.72
N ASP A 445 13.94 20.19 -9.03
CA ASP A 445 13.98 18.72 -9.12
C ASP A 445 12.59 18.11 -8.86
N ASP A 446 12.54 16.77 -8.80
CA ASP A 446 11.35 16.00 -8.43
C ASP A 446 11.54 15.14 -7.16
N PHE A 447 12.54 15.47 -6.34
CA PHE A 447 12.86 14.75 -5.12
C PHE A 447 11.68 14.74 -4.15
N SER A 448 11.21 13.53 -3.84
CA SER A 448 10.02 13.31 -3.03
C SER A 448 9.90 11.84 -2.59
N PHE A 449 9.01 11.57 -1.64
CA PHE A 449 8.67 10.22 -1.22
C PHE A 449 8.18 9.38 -2.40
N ASP A 450 7.26 9.90 -3.21
CA ASP A 450 6.69 9.19 -4.34
C ASP A 450 7.75 8.78 -5.38
N LYS A 451 8.66 9.71 -5.74
CA LYS A 451 9.79 9.39 -6.63
C LYS A 451 10.78 8.42 -6.01
N THR A 452 11.00 8.50 -4.70
CA THR A 452 11.93 7.61 -4.00
C THR A 452 11.38 6.20 -3.89
N TRP A 453 10.07 6.06 -3.67
CA TRP A 453 9.36 4.79 -3.70
C TRP A 453 9.45 4.13 -5.07
N ASP A 454 9.11 4.85 -6.14
CA ASP A 454 9.22 4.35 -7.52
C ASP A 454 10.66 3.95 -7.86
N TRP A 455 11.64 4.73 -7.38
CA TRP A 455 13.04 4.39 -7.57
C TRP A 455 13.39 3.03 -6.94
N TRP A 456 13.10 2.82 -5.66
CA TRP A 456 13.49 1.57 -4.99
C TRP A 456 12.67 0.36 -5.43
N THR A 457 11.37 0.53 -5.71
CA THR A 457 10.49 -0.59 -6.08
C THR A 457 10.48 -0.87 -7.58
N VAL A 458 10.26 0.15 -8.41
CA VAL A 458 10.13 -0.02 -9.87
C VAL A 458 11.51 -0.05 -10.53
N THR A 459 12.39 0.88 -10.16
CA THR A 459 13.70 1.00 -10.84
C THR A 459 14.74 0.04 -10.30
N LYS A 460 14.79 -0.16 -8.97
CA LYS A 460 15.73 -1.08 -8.31
C LYS A 460 15.17 -2.48 -8.07
N GLY A 461 13.87 -2.66 -8.20
CA GLY A 461 13.20 -3.96 -8.17
C GLY A 461 13.00 -4.55 -6.78
N PHE A 462 13.13 -3.77 -5.70
CA PHE A 462 12.87 -4.29 -4.35
C PHE A 462 11.37 -4.54 -4.16
N SER A 463 11.05 -5.60 -3.41
CA SER A 463 9.66 -5.96 -3.15
C SER A 463 8.96 -4.86 -2.36
N ALA A 464 7.86 -4.33 -2.88
CA ALA A 464 7.09 -3.25 -2.24
C ALA A 464 6.71 -3.56 -0.78
N SER A 465 6.35 -4.81 -0.49
CA SER A 465 5.99 -5.26 0.86
C SER A 465 7.15 -5.19 1.86
N ARG A 466 8.41 -5.17 1.42
CA ARG A 466 9.60 -5.05 2.29
C ARG A 466 10.00 -3.62 2.58
N VAL A 467 9.46 -2.64 1.85
CA VAL A 467 9.91 -1.26 1.96
C VAL A 467 9.28 -0.59 3.18
N ILE A 468 10.12 0.10 3.96
CA ILE A 468 9.75 0.92 5.11
C ILE A 468 10.29 2.33 4.86
N MET A 469 9.40 3.31 4.73
CA MET A 469 9.80 4.71 4.47
C MET A 469 9.96 5.52 5.76
N GLY A 470 10.87 6.48 5.72
CA GLY A 470 11.29 7.28 6.86
C GLY A 470 10.58 8.61 7.02
N LEU A 471 10.09 8.86 8.23
CA LEU A 471 9.55 10.14 8.66
C LEU A 471 10.60 10.91 9.50
N PRO A 472 10.98 12.14 9.11
CA PRO A 472 11.86 12.97 9.91
C PRO A 472 11.07 13.71 11.00
N PHE A 473 11.49 13.55 12.25
CA PHE A 473 10.96 14.30 13.40
C PHE A 473 11.82 15.54 13.72
N TYR A 474 12.63 15.96 12.74
CA TYR A 474 13.39 17.21 12.73
C TYR A 474 13.01 18.04 11.51
N GLY A 475 13.32 19.32 11.58
CA GLY A 475 13.38 20.21 10.43
C GLY A 475 14.81 20.49 10.03
N ARG A 476 14.98 20.85 8.75
CA ARG A 476 16.26 21.28 8.20
C ARG A 476 16.19 22.77 7.88
N GLY A 477 17.01 23.52 8.62
CA GLY A 477 17.20 24.95 8.46
C GLY A 477 18.34 25.26 7.50
N VAL A 478 18.19 26.27 6.66
CA VAL A 478 19.22 26.79 5.76
C VAL A 478 19.40 28.31 5.94
N THR A 479 20.63 28.79 5.81
CA THR A 479 20.96 30.23 5.90
C THR A 479 21.28 30.83 4.53
N GLY A 480 21.00 32.11 4.34
CA GLY A 480 21.12 32.77 3.04
C GLY A 480 19.94 32.47 2.10
N PHE A 481 18.81 32.04 2.65
CA PHE A 481 17.58 31.78 1.90
C PHE A 481 17.07 33.05 1.22
N THR A 482 16.89 32.97 -0.11
CA THR A 482 16.27 34.04 -0.91
C THR A 482 15.01 33.54 -1.62
N ALA A 483 15.05 32.31 -2.14
CA ALA A 483 13.92 31.61 -2.73
C ALA A 483 14.18 30.09 -2.70
N PHE A 484 13.15 29.29 -2.92
CA PHE A 484 13.33 27.88 -3.23
C PHE A 484 14.19 27.71 -4.50
N GLY A 485 15.03 26.68 -4.52
CA GLY A 485 16.01 26.44 -5.59
C GLY A 485 17.24 27.37 -5.55
N SER A 486 17.32 28.33 -4.63
CA SER A 486 18.50 29.20 -4.47
C SER A 486 19.61 28.50 -3.67
N SER A 487 20.87 28.77 -4.03
CA SER A 487 22.02 28.34 -3.22
C SER A 487 21.96 28.91 -1.81
N VAL A 488 22.50 28.16 -0.85
CA VAL A 488 22.51 28.50 0.58
C VAL A 488 23.95 28.60 1.09
N THR A 489 24.12 29.22 2.26
CA THR A 489 25.45 29.48 2.87
C THR A 489 25.79 28.51 3.99
N GLY A 490 24.81 27.74 4.46
CA GLY A 490 24.94 26.77 5.54
C GLY A 490 23.59 26.16 5.89
N ASP A 491 23.61 25.14 6.73
CA ASP A 491 22.42 24.46 7.23
C ASP A 491 22.57 23.96 8.66
N THR A 492 21.44 23.64 9.30
CA THR A 492 21.35 23.16 10.68
C THR A 492 20.07 22.34 10.84
N THR A 493 20.12 21.26 11.61
CA THR A 493 18.93 20.49 11.98
C THR A 493 18.32 21.01 13.27
N TYR A 494 17.00 21.00 13.34
CA TYR A 494 16.22 21.43 14.50
C TYR A 494 15.25 20.33 14.90
N THR A 495 15.28 19.91 16.16
CA THR A 495 14.27 18.99 16.71
C THR A 495 12.87 19.59 16.61
N TYR A 496 11.83 18.75 16.59
CA TYR A 496 10.45 19.25 16.58
C TYR A 496 10.15 20.17 17.76
N ILE A 497 10.69 19.87 18.94
CA ILE A 497 10.53 20.71 20.13
C ILE A 497 11.19 22.10 19.96
N GLU A 498 12.37 22.17 19.37
CA GLU A 498 13.02 23.46 19.07
C GLU A 498 12.22 24.27 18.05
N MET A 499 11.59 23.61 17.08
CA MET A 499 10.74 24.25 16.09
C MET A 499 9.47 24.81 16.73
N LEU A 500 8.82 24.07 17.64
CA LEU A 500 7.68 24.59 18.42
C LEU A 500 8.08 25.83 19.23
N SER A 501 9.28 25.82 19.83
CA SER A 501 9.81 27.00 20.54
C SER A 501 9.99 28.20 19.59
N LYS A 502 10.59 27.99 18.40
CA LYS A 502 10.73 29.04 17.37
C LYS A 502 9.36 29.57 16.91
N ILE A 503 8.38 28.71 16.68
CA ILE A 503 7.00 29.09 16.33
C ILE A 503 6.39 29.96 17.43
N SER A 504 6.49 29.51 18.69
CA SER A 504 5.91 30.22 19.85
C SER A 504 6.54 31.60 20.11
N SER A 505 7.77 31.83 19.64
CA SER A 505 8.44 33.12 19.78
C SER A 505 7.78 34.26 18.99
N GLY A 506 6.94 33.94 17.99
CA GLY A 506 6.31 34.92 17.10
C GLY A 506 7.29 35.67 16.18
N GLN A 507 8.56 35.25 16.13
CA GLN A 507 9.61 35.89 15.33
C GLN A 507 9.75 35.33 13.91
N TRP A 508 9.00 34.27 13.60
CA TRP A 508 9.07 33.52 12.36
C TRP A 508 7.79 33.69 11.57
N THR A 509 7.91 33.92 10.27
CA THR A 509 6.76 33.86 9.37
C THR A 509 6.55 32.40 8.99
N LEU A 510 5.34 31.89 9.23
CA LEU A 510 4.97 30.50 8.93
C LEU A 510 4.29 30.42 7.58
N TYR A 511 4.64 29.39 6.82
CA TYR A 511 4.11 29.10 5.50
C TYR A 511 3.69 27.64 5.42
N ARG A 512 2.72 27.38 4.54
CA ARG A 512 2.25 26.03 4.18
C ARG A 512 2.02 26.01 2.69
N ASP A 513 2.88 25.31 1.96
CA ASP A 513 2.74 25.18 0.52
C ASP A 513 2.00 23.90 0.18
N THR A 514 1.09 23.97 -0.79
CA THR A 514 0.43 22.79 -1.36
C THR A 514 1.25 22.24 -2.51
N THR A 515 1.44 20.92 -2.56
CA THR A 515 2.10 20.28 -3.70
C THR A 515 1.19 20.25 -4.94
N THR A 516 1.72 20.57 -6.12
CA THR A 516 0.96 20.65 -7.39
C THR A 516 0.77 19.31 -8.11
N GLY A 517 0.99 18.18 -7.44
CA GLY A 517 1.00 16.84 -8.04
C GLY A 517 -0.25 15.99 -7.79
N MET A 518 -1.16 16.41 -6.92
CA MET A 518 -2.40 15.68 -6.70
C MET A 518 -3.37 15.97 -7.85
N THR A 519 -3.41 15.09 -8.85
CA THR A 519 -4.58 14.98 -9.73
C THR A 519 -5.74 14.25 -9.03
N ASP A 520 -5.45 13.59 -7.90
CA ASP A 520 -6.39 12.94 -6.97
C ASP A 520 -6.49 13.71 -5.65
N VAL A 521 -6.81 15.01 -5.73
CA VAL A 521 -7.01 15.92 -4.56
C VAL A 521 -8.07 15.38 -3.56
N ASP A 522 -8.83 14.35 -3.92
CA ASP A 522 -9.94 13.81 -3.13
C ASP A 522 -9.63 12.55 -2.30
N LEU A 523 -8.42 11.96 -2.41
CA LEU A 523 -8.07 10.72 -1.66
C LEU A 523 -7.24 10.94 -0.40
N TYR A 524 -6.50 12.05 -0.33
CA TYR A 524 -5.71 12.42 0.84
C TYR A 524 -5.96 13.92 1.06
N GLU A 525 -6.26 14.34 2.28
CA GLU A 525 -6.36 15.77 2.63
C GLU A 525 -5.19 16.55 2.03
N SER A 526 -5.40 17.81 1.63
CA SER A 526 -4.38 18.66 1.01
C SER A 526 -3.03 18.48 1.70
N HIS A 527 -2.07 17.85 1.02
CA HIS A 527 -0.73 17.68 1.58
C HIS A 527 -0.04 19.04 1.60
N GLU A 528 0.06 19.59 2.80
CA GLU A 528 0.72 20.85 3.07
C GLU A 528 2.14 20.59 3.58
N LEU A 529 3.08 21.35 3.04
CA LEU A 529 4.48 21.33 3.40
C LEU A 529 4.79 22.54 4.28
N PRO A 530 4.94 22.36 5.60
CA PRO A 530 5.19 23.47 6.48
C PRO A 530 6.66 23.92 6.39
N HIS A 531 6.84 25.23 6.33
CA HIS A 531 8.15 25.85 6.50
C HIS A 531 8.03 27.19 7.22
N MET A 532 9.12 27.68 7.79
CA MET A 532 9.17 28.97 8.46
C MET A 532 10.38 29.77 8.04
N VAL A 533 10.23 31.09 7.93
CA VAL A 533 11.28 31.99 7.44
C VAL A 533 11.51 33.13 8.43
N LYS A 534 12.77 33.47 8.67
CA LYS A 534 13.20 34.64 9.45
C LYS A 534 14.54 35.16 8.92
N SER A 535 14.56 36.40 8.44
CA SER A 535 15.81 37.13 8.12
C SER A 535 16.84 36.34 7.28
N GLY A 536 16.41 35.70 6.20
CA GLY A 536 17.29 34.90 5.34
C GLY A 536 17.61 33.50 5.88
N GLU A 537 16.94 33.06 6.93
CA GLU A 537 16.89 31.67 7.38
C GLU A 537 15.53 31.06 6.99
N MET A 538 15.54 29.82 6.49
CA MET A 538 14.33 29.03 6.23
C MET A 538 14.46 27.66 6.87
N ILE A 539 13.42 27.20 7.58
CA ILE A 539 13.35 25.85 8.16
C ILE A 539 12.19 25.11 7.51
N SER A 540 12.48 24.02 6.79
CA SER A 540 11.48 23.06 6.31
C SER A 540 11.36 21.93 7.32
N TYR A 541 10.13 21.53 7.65
CA TYR A 541 9.88 20.58 8.74
C TYR A 541 8.62 19.75 8.53
N GLU A 542 8.36 18.87 9.49
CA GLU A 542 7.12 18.09 9.61
C GLU A 542 6.36 18.48 10.87
N ASP A 543 5.03 18.42 10.81
CA ASP A 543 4.14 18.65 11.94
C ASP A 543 2.98 17.66 11.99
N THR A 544 2.10 17.83 12.98
CA THR A 544 0.93 16.98 13.18
C THR A 544 -0.10 17.06 12.05
N GLN A 545 0.07 17.96 11.07
CA GLN A 545 -0.78 18.07 9.88
C GLN A 545 -0.10 17.47 8.63
N SER A 546 1.24 17.54 8.53
CA SER A 546 1.98 17.00 7.39
C SER A 546 2.30 15.51 7.51
N ILE A 547 2.44 14.99 8.73
CA ILE A 547 2.70 13.57 9.00
C ILE A 547 1.52 12.65 8.60
N PRO A 548 0.27 12.91 9.02
CA PRO A 548 -0.83 11.98 8.75
C PRO A 548 -1.07 11.66 7.25
N PRO A 549 -1.04 12.63 6.32
CA PRO A 549 -1.15 12.35 4.89
C PRO A 549 -0.09 11.37 4.37
N LYS A 550 1.16 11.46 4.88
CA LYS A 550 2.24 10.54 4.48
C LYS A 550 2.01 9.14 4.99
N VAL A 551 1.58 9.00 6.24
CA VAL A 551 1.27 7.71 6.85
C VAL A 551 0.12 7.02 6.10
N ARG A 552 -0.94 7.76 5.75
CA ARG A 552 -2.02 7.24 4.91
C ARG A 552 -1.54 6.86 3.51
N TRP A 553 -0.62 7.62 2.95
CA TRP A 553 0.01 7.30 1.67
C TRP A 553 0.87 6.03 1.75
N PHE A 554 1.62 5.80 2.84
CA PHE A 554 2.32 4.53 3.09
C PHE A 554 1.34 3.36 3.12
N ARG A 555 0.25 3.48 3.87
CA ARG A 555 -0.78 2.45 3.89
C ARG A 555 -1.38 2.22 2.49
N GLY A 556 -1.66 3.29 1.76
CA GLY A 556 -2.15 3.23 0.38
C GLY A 556 -1.19 2.59 -0.64
N LYS A 557 0.11 2.58 -0.34
CA LYS A 557 1.15 1.90 -1.15
C LYS A 557 1.44 0.46 -0.66
N GLY A 558 0.73 -0.02 0.36
CA GLY A 558 0.87 -1.38 0.89
C GLY A 558 2.10 -1.60 1.76
N LEU A 559 2.67 -0.54 2.34
CA LEU A 559 3.77 -0.68 3.30
C LEU A 559 3.26 -1.33 4.58
N GLN A 560 4.11 -2.10 5.25
CA GLN A 560 3.78 -2.73 6.55
C GLN A 560 3.97 -1.76 7.74
N GLY A 561 4.56 -0.59 7.50
CA GLY A 561 4.83 0.39 8.53
C GLY A 561 5.73 1.52 8.04
N TYR A 562 6.43 2.15 8.98
CA TYR A 562 7.31 3.29 8.74
C TYR A 562 8.44 3.33 9.77
N LEU A 563 9.53 3.98 9.40
CA LEU A 563 10.62 4.30 10.33
C LEU A 563 10.58 5.77 10.70
N ILE A 564 11.14 6.10 11.86
CA ILE A 564 11.18 7.46 12.41
C ILE A 564 12.63 7.80 12.75
N TRP A 565 13.10 8.92 12.19
CA TRP A 565 14.35 9.56 12.60
C TRP A 565 14.04 10.90 13.28
N GLU A 566 14.12 11.00 14.60
CA GLU A 566 14.34 9.93 15.59
C GLU A 566 13.41 10.13 16.79
N ILE A 567 13.25 9.09 17.62
CA ILE A 567 12.20 9.04 18.66
C ILE A 567 12.29 10.16 19.71
N GLY A 568 13.50 10.69 19.94
CA GLY A 568 13.75 11.73 20.93
C GLY A 568 13.52 13.16 20.43
N GLN A 569 13.34 13.40 19.12
CA GLN A 569 13.26 14.77 18.59
C GLN A 569 11.90 15.45 18.75
N ASP A 570 10.86 14.65 18.96
CA ASP A 570 9.49 15.09 19.22
C ASP A 570 9.08 14.86 20.69
N TYR A 571 10.01 14.43 21.55
CA TYR A 571 9.73 14.21 22.96
C TYR A 571 9.90 15.49 23.77
N ASP A 572 8.80 16.00 24.34
CA ASP A 572 8.78 17.21 25.18
C ASP A 572 9.01 16.95 26.69
N GLY A 573 9.25 15.69 27.06
CA GLY A 573 9.30 15.24 28.45
C GLY A 573 8.02 14.54 28.92
N THR A 574 6.95 14.59 28.14
CA THR A 574 5.64 14.02 28.45
C THR A 574 4.95 13.33 27.27
N THR A 575 5.07 13.89 26.06
CA THR A 575 4.36 13.47 24.85
C THR A 575 5.28 13.39 23.64
N ASN A 576 4.77 12.77 22.57
CA ASN A 576 5.40 12.73 21.25
C ASN A 576 4.31 13.05 20.22
N LEU A 577 4.14 14.33 19.87
CA LEU A 577 3.02 14.81 19.07
C LEU A 577 3.04 14.26 17.64
N LEU A 578 4.20 14.24 17.00
CA LEU A 578 4.38 13.64 15.67
C LEU A 578 4.16 12.14 15.72
N LEU A 579 4.72 11.44 16.71
CA LEU A 579 4.48 10.00 16.87
C LEU A 579 2.99 9.70 17.07
N ASP A 580 2.31 10.49 17.90
CA ASP A 580 0.87 10.34 18.14
C ASP A 580 0.07 10.55 16.87
N SER A 581 0.37 11.61 16.12
CA SER A 581 -0.30 11.89 14.84
C SER A 581 -0.06 10.78 13.79
N ALA A 582 1.12 10.16 13.78
CA ALA A 582 1.42 9.04 12.90
C ALA A 582 0.68 7.77 13.32
N ARG A 583 0.54 7.53 14.63
CA ARG A 583 -0.16 6.36 15.17
C ARG A 583 -1.67 6.45 15.03
N GLU A 584 -2.24 7.66 15.05
CA GLU A 584 -3.69 7.88 14.98
C GLU A 584 -4.29 7.50 13.62
N VAL A 585 -3.51 7.56 12.54
CA VAL A 585 -4.04 7.42 11.16
C VAL A 585 -3.61 6.17 10.40
N TRP A 586 -2.75 5.35 11.00
CA TRP A 586 -2.46 4.01 10.48
C TRP A 586 -3.60 3.08 10.86
#